data_AF-A0A0G1C3L6-F1
#
_entry.id   AF-A0A0G1C3L6-F1
#
_cell.length_a   1.000
_cell.length_b   1.000
_cell.length_c   1.000
_cell.angle_alpha   90.00
_cell.angle_beta   90.00
_cell.angle_gamma   90.00
#
_symmetry.space_group_name_H-M   'P 1'
#
loop_
_entity.id
_entity.type
_entity.pdbx_description
1 polymer ?
#
loop_
_entity_poly.entity_id
_entity_poly.type
_entity_poly.pdbx_seq_one_letter_code
_entity_poly.pdbx_strand_id
1 'polypeptide(L)'
;MVRLELDKVGLANRVPSGVVVTGGGAETVDVEDSARRMLSLPVRIGKPKGVGGLIDDVITPSFATCVGLIIYGAKLAPKEGLTSFGKRIKLPGKGLAQKLIDAVKNLLP
;
A
#
# COMPACT_ATOMS: atom_id res chain seq x y z
N MET A 1 -22.11 20.26 7.51
CA MET A 1 -20.80 20.88 7.18
C MET A 1 -19.75 20.30 8.11
N VAL A 2 -18.56 19.93 7.60
CA VAL A 2 -17.49 19.27 8.40
C VAL A 2 -17.06 20.11 9.61
N ARG A 3 -16.92 21.44 9.45
CA ARG A 3 -16.55 22.36 10.54
C ARG A 3 -17.53 22.28 11.73
N LEU A 4 -18.84 22.31 11.43
CA LEU A 4 -19.88 22.27 12.46
C LEU A 4 -19.83 20.97 13.27
N GLU A 5 -19.55 19.83 12.61
CA GLU A 5 -19.41 18.55 13.32
C GLU A 5 -18.17 18.54 14.20
N LEU A 6 -17.03 19.09 13.73
CA LEU A 6 -15.81 19.21 14.54
C LEU A 6 -16.00 20.10 15.77
N ASP A 7 -16.72 21.21 15.63
CA ASP A 7 -17.05 22.10 16.73
C ASP A 7 -18.02 21.42 17.71
N LYS A 8 -19.04 20.71 17.21
CA LYS A 8 -20.03 19.97 18.01
C LYS A 8 -19.41 18.92 18.92
N VAL A 9 -18.36 18.23 18.45
CA VAL A 9 -17.64 17.21 19.22
C VAL A 9 -16.40 17.78 19.96
N GLY A 10 -16.16 19.09 19.88
CA GLY A 10 -15.04 19.75 20.55
C GLY A 10 -13.65 19.35 20.02
N LEU A 11 -13.57 18.87 18.77
CA LEU A 11 -12.32 18.40 18.16
C LEU A 11 -11.62 19.46 17.31
N ALA A 12 -12.29 20.55 16.93
CA ALA A 12 -11.74 21.56 16.03
C ALA A 12 -10.33 22.06 16.41
N ASN A 13 -10.06 22.24 17.71
CA ASN A 13 -8.76 22.70 18.22
C ASN A 13 -7.85 21.56 18.72
N ARG A 14 -8.25 20.29 18.54
CA ARG A 14 -7.56 19.10 19.08
C ARG A 14 -6.94 18.21 18.00
N VAL A 15 -6.96 18.65 16.75
CA VAL A 15 -6.41 17.91 15.59
C VAL A 15 -5.22 18.65 14.96
N PRO A 16 -4.05 18.68 15.64
CA PRO A 16 -2.87 19.41 15.15
C PRO A 16 -2.35 18.86 13.81
N SER A 17 -2.60 17.59 13.52
CA SER A 17 -2.22 16.92 12.27
C SER A 17 -3.07 17.32 11.05
N GLY A 18 -4.11 18.12 11.27
CA GLY A 18 -4.99 18.64 10.23
C GLY A 18 -5.92 17.60 9.61
N VAL A 19 -6.32 17.84 8.36
CA VAL A 19 -7.30 17.06 7.60
C VAL A 19 -6.67 16.49 6.33
N VAL A 20 -7.07 15.27 5.99
CA VAL A 20 -6.73 14.63 4.70
C VAL A 20 -8.01 14.49 3.89
N VAL A 21 -8.02 15.06 2.69
CA VAL A 21 -9.14 14.92 1.75
C VAL A 21 -8.84 13.77 0.79
N THR A 22 -9.78 12.86 0.63
CA THR A 22 -9.66 11.67 -0.24
C THR A 22 -10.92 11.47 -1.08
N GLY A 23 -10.92 10.52 -2.00
CA GLY A 23 -12.03 10.25 -2.93
C GLY A 23 -12.01 11.19 -4.14
N GLY A 24 -12.92 11.00 -5.09
CA GLY A 24 -12.93 11.78 -6.33
C GLY A 24 -13.21 13.28 -6.14
N GLY A 25 -13.96 13.65 -5.09
CA GLY A 25 -14.15 15.06 -4.74
C GLY A 25 -12.84 15.78 -4.39
N ALA A 26 -11.80 15.06 -3.96
CA ALA A 26 -10.49 15.61 -3.66
C ALA A 26 -9.71 16.07 -4.91
N GLU A 27 -10.18 15.74 -6.11
CA GLU A 27 -9.61 16.20 -7.39
C GLU A 27 -10.27 17.49 -7.90
N THR A 28 -11.27 18.00 -7.16
CA THR A 28 -11.89 19.29 -7.47
C THR A 28 -10.85 20.40 -7.35
N VAL A 29 -10.82 21.29 -8.35
CA VAL A 29 -9.94 22.46 -8.38
C VAL A 29 -10.11 23.28 -7.09
N ASP A 30 -8.98 23.68 -6.50
CA ASP A 30 -8.89 24.49 -5.28
C ASP A 30 -9.57 23.90 -4.03
N VAL A 31 -9.90 22.60 -4.02
CA VAL A 31 -10.54 21.97 -2.86
C VAL A 31 -9.66 22.02 -1.61
N GLU A 32 -8.34 21.91 -1.77
CA GLU A 32 -7.39 22.00 -0.66
C GLU A 32 -7.44 23.38 0.01
N ASP A 33 -7.37 24.45 -0.80
CA ASP A 33 -7.39 25.83 -0.31
C ASP A 33 -8.76 26.21 0.27
N SER A 34 -9.83 25.79 -0.38
CA SER A 34 -11.19 26.03 0.08
C SER A 34 -11.44 25.33 1.43
N ALA A 35 -11.02 24.07 1.56
CA ALA A 35 -11.10 23.33 2.83
C ALA A 35 -10.21 23.95 3.91
N ARG A 36 -9.00 24.39 3.57
CA ARG A 36 -8.07 25.06 4.51
C ARG A 36 -8.69 26.34 5.09
N ARG A 37 -9.31 27.17 4.25
CA ARG A 37 -10.01 28.40 4.68
C ARG A 37 -11.23 28.10 5.55
N MET A 38 -12.04 27.12 5.16
CA MET A 38 -13.26 26.76 5.88
C MET A 38 -13.01 26.08 7.23
N LEU A 39 -11.94 25.30 7.34
CA LEU A 39 -11.63 24.51 8.53
C LEU A 39 -10.66 25.21 9.48
N SER A 40 -9.87 26.19 8.99
CA SER A 40 -8.76 26.80 9.73
C SER A 40 -7.76 25.76 10.26
N LEU A 41 -7.54 24.71 9.47
CA LEU A 41 -6.65 23.59 9.79
C LEU A 41 -5.70 23.34 8.60
N PRO A 42 -4.52 22.74 8.83
CA PRO A 42 -3.72 22.19 7.74
C PRO A 42 -4.54 21.17 6.95
N VAL A 43 -4.58 21.29 5.63
CA VAL A 43 -5.28 20.35 4.74
C VAL A 43 -4.28 19.81 3.72
N ARG A 44 -4.41 18.54 3.36
CA ARG A 44 -3.66 17.92 2.27
C ARG A 44 -4.53 16.93 1.52
N ILE A 45 -4.22 16.72 0.24
CA ILE A 45 -4.84 15.67 -0.56
C ILE A 45 -4.16 14.32 -0.28
N GLY A 46 -4.95 13.32 0.09
CA GLY A 46 -4.49 11.96 0.37
C GLY A 46 -4.56 11.08 -0.88
N LYS A 47 -3.46 10.39 -1.19
CA LYS A 47 -3.40 9.36 -2.23
C LYS A 47 -3.13 7.99 -1.59
N PRO A 48 -3.71 6.90 -2.12
CA PRO A 48 -3.41 5.56 -1.63
C PRO A 48 -1.93 5.21 -1.82
N LYS A 49 -1.41 4.34 -0.95
CA LYS A 49 -0.02 3.86 -0.94
C LYS A 49 0.01 2.36 -0.65
N GLY A 50 1.12 1.70 -0.95
CA GLY A 50 1.32 0.28 -0.63
C GLY A 50 0.83 -0.70 -1.69
N VAL A 51 0.64 -0.22 -2.93
CA VAL A 51 0.35 -1.03 -4.11
C VAL A 51 1.42 -0.74 -5.19
N GLY A 52 1.76 -1.77 -5.97
CA GLY A 52 2.70 -1.68 -7.11
C GLY A 52 2.05 -2.23 -8.38
N GLY A 53 2.73 -2.11 -9.52
CA GLY A 53 2.19 -2.52 -10.83
C GLY A 53 1.54 -1.35 -11.57
N LEU A 54 0.23 -1.42 -11.88
CA LEU A 54 -0.56 -0.34 -12.50
C LEU A 54 -0.75 0.86 -11.55
N ILE A 55 0.35 1.48 -11.14
CA ILE A 55 0.34 2.60 -10.18
C ILE A 55 -0.15 3.90 -10.80
N ASP A 56 0.03 4.08 -12.11
CA ASP A 56 -0.25 5.35 -12.78
C ASP A 56 -1.75 5.68 -12.80
N ASP A 57 -2.60 4.65 -12.87
CA ASP A 57 -4.05 4.81 -12.91
C ASP A 57 -4.70 4.82 -11.52
N VAL A 58 -4.07 4.20 -10.52
CA VAL A 58 -4.70 3.94 -9.20
C VAL A 58 -4.12 4.79 -8.06
N ILE A 59 -3.00 5.50 -8.27
CA ILE A 59 -2.46 6.45 -7.27
C ILE A 59 -3.15 7.81 -7.44
N THR A 60 -4.48 7.79 -7.32
CA THR A 60 -5.31 9.00 -7.23
C THR A 60 -6.17 8.94 -5.97
N PRO A 61 -6.60 10.09 -5.42
CA PRO A 61 -7.48 10.12 -4.25
C PRO A 61 -8.77 9.33 -4.45
N SER A 62 -9.27 9.25 -5.69
CA SER A 62 -10.46 8.48 -6.09
C SER A 62 -10.40 7.01 -5.68
N PHE A 63 -9.20 6.40 -5.73
CA PHE A 63 -9.01 4.98 -5.42
C PHE A 63 -8.62 4.70 -3.97
N ALA A 64 -8.60 5.71 -3.08
CA ALA A 64 -8.19 5.55 -1.69
C ALA A 64 -8.94 4.42 -0.96
N THR A 65 -10.26 4.35 -1.13
CA THR A 65 -11.11 3.32 -0.51
C THR A 65 -10.83 1.94 -1.09
N CYS A 66 -10.85 1.79 -2.41
CA CYS A 66 -10.64 0.51 -3.09
C CYS A 66 -9.27 -0.09 -2.73
N VAL A 67 -8.20 0.71 -2.84
CA VAL A 67 -6.85 0.27 -2.47
C VAL A 67 -6.77 -0.09 -0.99
N GLY A 68 -7.38 0.72 -0.10
CA GLY A 68 -7.43 0.44 1.33
C GLY A 68 -8.11 -0.89 1.65
N LEU A 69 -9.24 -1.19 0.99
CA LEU A 69 -9.96 -2.45 1.14
C LEU A 69 -9.15 -3.65 0.64
N ILE A 70 -8.47 -3.53 -0.50
CA ILE A 70 -7.60 -4.59 -1.03
C ILE A 70 -6.47 -4.89 -0.05
N ILE A 71 -5.78 -3.85 0.44
CA ILE A 71 -4.70 -4.02 1.42
C ILE A 71 -5.24 -4.63 2.72
N TYR A 72 -6.41 -4.20 3.18
CA TYR A 72 -7.07 -4.75 4.36
C TYR A 72 -7.39 -6.24 4.19
N GLY A 73 -8.01 -6.62 3.07
CA GLY A 73 -8.31 -8.03 2.75
C GLY A 73 -7.04 -8.88 2.62
N ALA A 74 -5.99 -8.36 1.97
CA ALA A 74 -4.71 -9.06 1.84
C ALA A 74 -4.02 -9.32 3.18
N LYS A 75 -4.25 -8.48 4.20
CA LYS A 75 -3.74 -8.70 5.57
C LYS A 75 -4.52 -9.77 6.33
N LEU A 76 -5.80 -9.96 6.00
CA LEU A 76 -6.67 -10.96 6.63
C LEU A 76 -6.61 -12.31 5.93
N ALA A 77 -6.26 -12.34 4.64
CA ALA A 77 -6.06 -13.57 3.91
C ALA A 77 -5.04 -14.44 4.65
N PRO A 78 -5.32 -15.75 4.85
CA PRO A 78 -4.30 -16.68 5.28
C PRO A 78 -3.10 -16.49 4.37
N LYS A 79 -1.89 -16.43 4.96
CA LYS A 79 -0.67 -16.54 4.17
C LYS A 79 -0.65 -17.96 3.59
N GLU A 80 -1.38 -18.19 2.51
CA GLU A 80 -1.04 -19.24 1.58
C GLU A 80 0.36 -18.86 1.12
N GLY A 81 1.35 -19.47 1.76
CA GLY A 81 2.73 -19.22 1.41
C GLY A 81 2.89 -19.41 -0.10
N LEU A 82 3.79 -18.64 -0.70
CA LEU A 82 4.33 -18.80 -2.06
C LEU A 82 4.94 -20.20 -2.34
N THR A 83 4.48 -21.23 -1.65
CA THR A 83 5.01 -22.60 -1.63
C THR A 83 4.53 -23.44 -2.81
N SER A 84 3.57 -22.99 -3.63
CA SER A 84 3.13 -23.81 -4.78
C SER A 84 4.10 -23.77 -5.98
N PHE A 85 4.90 -22.71 -6.15
CA PHE A 85 5.95 -22.68 -7.17
C PHE A 85 7.27 -23.31 -6.69
N GLY A 86 7.60 -23.20 -5.39
CA GLY A 86 8.83 -23.76 -4.83
C GLY A 86 8.77 -25.25 -4.45
N LYS A 87 7.61 -25.79 -4.03
CA LYS A 87 7.51 -27.20 -3.56
C LYS A 87 7.57 -28.26 -4.67
N ARG A 88 7.44 -27.89 -5.95
CA ARG A 88 7.48 -28.87 -7.07
C ARG A 88 8.88 -29.10 -7.66
N ILE A 89 9.89 -28.33 -7.27
CA ILE A 89 11.28 -28.68 -7.56
C ILE A 89 11.72 -29.67 -6.46
N LYS A 90 11.36 -30.94 -6.64
CA LYS A 90 12.05 -32.04 -5.97
C LYS A 90 13.50 -32.01 -6.46
N LEU A 91 14.41 -31.33 -5.75
CA LEU A 91 15.84 -31.51 -5.97
C LEU A 91 16.21 -32.96 -5.59
N PRO A 92 16.69 -33.79 -6.53
CA PRO A 92 17.22 -35.12 -6.22
C PRO A 92 18.61 -34.96 -5.60
N GLY A 93 18.64 -34.56 -4.33
CA GLY A 93 19.84 -34.04 -3.66
C GLY A 93 20.68 -35.08 -2.94
N LYS A 94 21.36 -35.96 -3.69
CA LYS A 94 22.67 -36.55 -3.32
C LYS A 94 23.54 -36.83 -4.56
N GLY A 95 22.96 -37.29 -5.66
CA GLY A 95 23.71 -37.63 -6.88
C GLY A 95 24.18 -36.44 -7.72
N LEU A 96 23.40 -35.35 -7.80
CA LEU A 96 23.76 -34.19 -8.63
C LEU A 96 24.85 -33.33 -7.99
N ALA A 97 24.84 -33.20 -6.67
CA ALA A 97 25.90 -32.53 -5.92
C ALA A 97 27.23 -33.29 -6.04
N GLN A 98 27.19 -34.63 -6.00
CA GLN A 98 28.39 -35.46 -6.18
C GLN A 98 29.00 -35.26 -7.58
N LYS A 99 28.17 -35.27 -8.64
CA LYS A 99 28.63 -35.01 -10.01
C LYS A 99 29.24 -33.62 -10.19
N LEU A 100 28.71 -32.60 -9.52
CA LEU A 100 29.27 -31.24 -9.55
C LEU A 100 30.63 -31.18 -8.84
N ILE A 101 30.75 -31.83 -7.67
CA ILE A 101 32.02 -31.88 -6.93
C ILE A 101 33.07 -32.65 -7.74
N ASP A 102 32.70 -33.77 -8.35
CA ASP A 102 33.62 -34.60 -9.13
C ASP A 102 34.04 -33.88 -10.43
N ALA A 103 33.15 -33.13 -11.07
CA ALA A 103 33.48 -32.33 -12.26
C ALA A 103 34.45 -31.19 -11.93
N VAL A 104 34.31 -30.54 -10.77
CA VAL A 104 35.23 -29.49 -10.32
C VAL A 104 36.59 -30.07 -9.91
N LYS A 105 36.61 -31.24 -9.25
CA LYS A 105 37.85 -31.95 -8.90
C LYS A 105 38.64 -32.40 -10.12
N ASN A 106 37.97 -32.74 -11.23
CA ASN A 106 38.61 -33.15 -12.47
C ASN A 106 39.11 -31.96 -13.33
N LEU A 107 38.75 -30.73 -12.98
CA LEU A 107 39.16 -29.52 -13.71
C LEU A 107 40.29 -28.75 -13.02
N LEU A 108 40.64 -29.11 -11.78
CA LEU A 108 41.78 -28.60 -11.05
C LEU A 108 42.90 -29.67 -11.10
N PRO A 109 44.11 -29.35 -11.60
CA PRO A 109 45.23 -30.28 -11.61
C PRO A 109 45.68 -30.69 -10.19
#